data_AF-A0A7W1L749-F1
#
_entry.id   AF-A0A7W1L749-F1
#
_cell.length_a   1.000
_cell.length_b   1.000
_cell.length_c   1.000
_cell.angle_alpha   90.00
_cell.angle_beta   90.00
_cell.angle_gamma   90.00
#
_symmetry.space_group_name_H-M   'P 1'
#
loop_
_entity.id
_entity.type
_entity.pdbx_description
1 polymer ?
#
loop_
_entity_poly.entity_id
_entity_poly.type
_entity_poly.pdbx_seq_one_letter_code
_entity_poly.pdbx_strand_id
1 'polypeptide(L)'
;MEQLVFDLTSPPPPTLKNFLLGRNAEALAALALFAAAATRETSIVLWGAPGAGKTHLLQATVAAVVSPQTARYYARPDALAAVSADPNVLLAIDDVESADAVAQ
;
A
#
# COMPACT_ATOMS: atom_id res chain seq x y z
N MET A 1 14.01 30.28 28.43
CA MET A 1 13.91 29.04 27.62
C MET A 1 13.94 29.47 26.18
N GLU A 2 14.99 29.11 25.44
CA GLU A 2 15.02 29.28 23.99
C GLU A 2 14.55 27.98 23.33
N GLN A 3 13.50 28.06 22.53
CA GLN A 3 13.03 26.94 21.72
C GLN A 3 13.80 26.95 20.40
N LEU A 4 14.63 25.93 20.19
CA LEU A 4 15.29 25.72 18.91
C LEU A 4 14.25 25.28 17.88
N VAL A 5 14.29 25.87 16.68
CA VAL A 5 13.44 25.48 15.56
C VAL A 5 13.85 24.07 15.13
N PHE A 6 12.97 23.09 15.36
CA PHE A 6 13.15 21.75 14.85
C PHE A 6 12.72 21.74 13.39
N ASP A 7 13.69 21.74 12.48
CA ASP A 7 13.44 21.73 11.05
C ASP A 7 12.93 20.34 10.65
N LEU A 8 11.60 20.18 10.69
CA LEU A 8 10.91 18.98 10.28
C LEU A 8 10.90 18.92 8.76
N THR A 9 11.88 18.23 8.18
CA THR A 9 11.82 17.85 6.77
C THR A 9 10.67 16.86 6.56
N SER A 10 9.95 16.97 5.44
CA SER A 10 8.94 15.98 5.07
C SER A 10 9.51 14.56 5.12
N PRO A 11 8.79 13.59 5.70
CA PRO A 11 9.24 12.21 5.70
C PRO A 11 9.41 11.72 4.27
N PRO A 12 10.39 10.84 4.01
CA PRO A 12 10.57 10.26 2.68
C PRO A 12 9.30 9.48 2.28
N PRO A 13 9.00 9.37 0.98
CA PRO A 13 7.87 8.59 0.51
C PRO A 13 8.00 7.12 0.96
N PRO A 14 6.87 6.42 1.19
CA PRO A 14 6.88 5.03 1.62
C PRO A 14 7.46 4.13 0.52
N THR A 15 8.39 3.26 0.91
CA THR A 15 8.97 2.23 0.05
C THR A 15 9.08 0.93 0.84
N LEU A 16 9.23 -0.21 0.16
CA LEU A 16 9.44 -1.48 0.87
C LEU A 16 10.78 -1.49 1.62
N LYS A 17 11.77 -0.69 1.16
CA LYS A 17 13.11 -0.60 1.76
C LYS A 17 13.14 0.21 3.05
N ASN A 18 12.26 1.18 3.22
CA ASN A 18 12.17 2.01 4.43
C ASN A 18 11.06 1.54 5.40
N PHE A 19 10.50 0.35 5.18
CA PHE A 19 9.60 -0.30 6.14
C PHE A 19 10.39 -1.13 7.16
N LEU A 20 10.02 -1.03 8.43
CA LEU A 20 10.64 -1.83 9.49
C LEU A 20 10.12 -3.28 9.43
N LEU A 21 10.97 -4.20 8.96
CA LEU A 21 10.64 -5.62 8.77
C LEU A 21 9.99 -6.26 10.01
N GLY A 22 10.62 -6.16 11.19
CA GLY A 22 10.14 -6.78 12.42
C GLY A 22 9.73 -8.26 12.22
N ARG A 23 8.51 -8.60 12.63
CA ARG A 23 7.90 -9.93 12.42
C ARG A 23 7.17 -10.07 11.08
N ASN A 24 7.18 -9.04 10.25
CA ASN A 24 6.43 -8.94 8.99
C ASN A 24 7.29 -9.31 7.76
N ALA A 25 8.42 -9.99 7.94
CA ALA A 25 9.35 -10.31 6.86
C ALA A 25 8.68 -11.10 5.71
N GLU A 26 7.82 -12.06 6.06
CA GLU A 26 7.05 -12.84 5.09
C GLU A 26 6.07 -11.97 4.28
N ALA A 27 5.32 -11.10 4.96
CA ALA A 27 4.41 -10.16 4.30
C ALA A 27 5.16 -9.23 3.34
N LEU A 28 6.34 -8.73 3.74
CA LEU A 28 7.19 -7.91 2.89
C LEU A 28 7.69 -8.65 1.65
N ALA A 29 8.09 -9.91 1.82
CA ALA A 29 8.53 -10.75 0.71
C ALA A 29 7.39 -11.03 -0.28
N ALA A 30 6.18 -11.34 0.21
CA ALA A 30 5.00 -11.56 -0.62
C ALA A 30 4.64 -10.29 -1.42
N LEU A 31 4.63 -9.12 -0.78
CA LEU A 31 4.37 -7.85 -1.45
C LEU A 31 5.43 -7.50 -2.51
N ALA A 32 6.70 -7.79 -2.24
CA ALA A 32 7.77 -7.58 -3.21
C ALA A 32 7.62 -8.48 -4.45
N LEU A 33 7.28 -9.76 -4.27
CA LEU A 33 6.99 -10.69 -5.37
C LEU A 33 5.74 -10.26 -6.16
N PHE A 34 4.71 -9.79 -5.45
CA PHE A 34 3.47 -9.31 -6.05
C PHE A 34 3.70 -8.06 -6.91
N ALA A 35 4.45 -7.06 -6.41
CA ALA A 35 4.83 -5.87 -7.17
C ALA A 35 5.70 -6.18 -8.40
N ALA A 36 6.50 -7.25 -8.33
CA ALA A 36 7.33 -7.72 -9.44
C ALA A 36 6.58 -8.61 -10.45
N ALA A 37 5.28 -8.86 -10.25
CA ALA A 37 4.51 -9.85 -11.02
C ALA A 37 5.18 -11.24 -11.07
N ALA A 38 5.91 -11.60 -10.01
CA ALA A 38 6.72 -12.81 -9.91
C ALA A 38 6.03 -13.92 -9.10
N THR A 39 4.70 -13.83 -8.97
CA THR A 39 3.88 -14.63 -8.05
C THR A 39 2.58 -15.03 -8.77
N ARG A 40 1.92 -16.11 -8.34
CA ARG A 40 0.66 -16.60 -8.96
C ARG A 40 -0.60 -16.09 -8.26
N GLU A 41 -0.41 -15.49 -7.10
CA GLU A 41 -1.42 -14.86 -6.27
C GLU A 41 -1.99 -13.67 -7.04
N THR A 42 -3.31 -13.57 -7.06
CA THR A 42 -4.04 -12.49 -7.72
C THR A 42 -4.47 -11.39 -6.75
N SER A 43 -4.45 -11.68 -5.45
CA SER A 43 -4.81 -10.75 -4.39
C SER A 43 -4.06 -11.05 -3.10
N ILE A 44 -3.80 -10.00 -2.33
CA ILE A 44 -3.22 -10.06 -0.98
C ILE A 44 -4.07 -9.16 -0.08
N VAL A 45 -4.51 -9.69 1.06
CA VAL A 45 -5.22 -8.92 2.08
C VAL A 45 -4.29 -8.68 3.26
N LEU A 46 -4.03 -7.41 3.56
CA LEU A 46 -3.25 -7.00 4.73
C LEU A 46 -4.20 -6.70 5.89
N TRP A 47 -3.90 -7.25 7.06
CA TRP A 47 -4.65 -7.01 8.29
C TRP A 47 -3.69 -6.82 9.46
N GLY A 48 -4.16 -6.16 10.51
CA GLY A 48 -3.34 -5.85 11.69
C GLY A 48 -3.86 -4.64 12.42
N ALA A 49 -3.32 -4.43 13.63
CA ALA A 49 -3.71 -3.34 14.52
C ALA A 49 -3.59 -1.95 13.86
N PRO A 50 -4.28 -0.92 14.39
CA PRO A 50 -4.02 0.47 14.04
C PRO A 50 -2.53 0.80 14.23
N GLY A 51 -1.93 1.51 13.27
CA GLY A 51 -0.51 1.84 13.30
C GLY A 51 0.46 0.71 12.90
N ALA A 52 -0.02 -0.47 12.49
CA ALA A 52 0.83 -1.56 12.00
C ALA A 52 1.53 -1.28 10.65
N GLY A 53 1.25 -0.13 10.01
CA GLY A 53 1.88 0.29 8.76
C GLY A 53 1.24 -0.27 7.48
N LYS A 54 -0.03 -0.69 7.52
CA LYS A 54 -0.78 -1.19 6.35
C LYS A 54 -0.76 -0.20 5.17
N THR A 55 -1.11 1.06 5.42
CA THR A 55 -1.05 2.16 4.44
C THR A 55 0.34 2.32 3.82
N HIS A 56 1.39 2.27 4.64
CA HIS A 56 2.78 2.34 4.16
C HIS A 56 3.06 1.18 3.21
N LEU A 57 2.69 -0.05 3.58
CA LEU A 57 2.90 -1.23 2.75
C LEU A 57 2.14 -1.17 1.43
N LEU A 58 0.89 -0.72 1.43
CA LEU A 58 0.08 -0.55 0.23
C LEU A 58 0.73 0.46 -0.73
N GLN A 59 1.05 1.66 -0.23
CA GLN A 59 1.70 2.71 -1.03
C GLN A 59 3.09 2.30 -1.53
N ALA A 60 3.88 1.64 -0.67
CA ALA A 60 5.20 1.11 -1.02
C ALA A 60 5.14 0.02 -2.10
N THR A 61 4.11 -0.83 -2.08
CA THR A 61 3.90 -1.89 -3.08
C THR A 61 3.58 -1.27 -4.44
N VAL A 62 2.69 -0.28 -4.48
CA VAL A 62 2.38 0.48 -5.71
C VAL A 62 3.64 1.17 -6.26
N ALA A 63 4.44 1.79 -5.39
CA ALA A 63 5.69 2.45 -5.78
C ALA A 63 6.78 1.47 -6.26
N ALA A 64 6.69 0.18 -5.91
CA ALA A 64 7.65 -0.84 -6.30
C ALA A 64 7.37 -1.46 -7.68
N VAL A 65 6.20 -1.19 -8.27
CA VAL A 65 5.85 -1.68 -9.61
C VAL A 65 6.69 -0.96 -10.67
N VAL A 66 7.32 -1.74 -11.56
CA VAL A 66 8.28 -1.24 -12.56
C VAL A 66 7.65 -0.25 -13.54
N SER A 67 6.38 -0.49 -13.92
CA SER A 67 5.61 0.38 -14.81
C SER A 67 4.59 1.16 -13.99
N PRO A 68 4.83 2.44 -13.65
CA PRO A 68 3.96 3.19 -12.75
C PRO A 68 2.51 3.34 -13.25
N GLN A 69 2.28 3.21 -14.56
CA GLN A 69 0.95 3.27 -15.15
C GLN A 69 0.10 2.02 -14.85
N THR A 70 0.73 0.92 -14.40
CA THR A 70 0.08 -0.36 -14.11
C THR A 70 -0.11 -0.60 -12.60
N ALA A 71 -0.06 0.44 -11.78
CA ALA A 71 -0.33 0.35 -10.35
C ALA A 71 -1.06 1.60 -9.84
N ARG A 72 -2.05 1.41 -8.96
CA ARG A 72 -2.83 2.52 -8.39
C ARG A 72 -3.12 2.27 -6.91
N TYR A 73 -3.02 3.33 -6.13
CA TYR A 73 -3.40 3.37 -4.72
C TYR A 73 -4.71 4.12 -4.55
N TYR A 74 -5.64 3.52 -3.80
CA TYR A 74 -6.91 4.11 -3.39
C TYR A 74 -6.96 4.13 -1.87
N ALA A 75 -7.09 5.32 -1.28
CA ALA A 75 -7.13 5.46 0.17
C ALA A 75 -8.43 4.94 0.79
N ARG A 76 -9.47 4.75 -0.03
CA ARG A 76 -10.80 4.32 0.39
C ARG A 76 -11.44 3.48 -0.72
N PRO A 77 -12.31 2.52 -0.37
CA PRO A 77 -12.92 1.60 -1.34
C PRO A 77 -13.95 2.28 -2.26
N ASP A 78 -14.65 3.33 -1.81
CA ASP A 78 -15.64 4.09 -2.62
C ASP A 78 -15.03 4.73 -3.87
N ALA A 79 -13.73 5.04 -3.85
CA ALA A 79 -13.00 5.55 -4.99
C ALA A 79 -12.86 4.54 -6.15
N LEU A 80 -13.22 3.27 -5.95
CA LEU A 80 -13.21 2.23 -6.98
C LEU A 80 -14.41 2.29 -7.93
N ALA A 81 -15.51 2.95 -7.55
CA ALA A 81 -16.75 2.97 -8.34
C ALA A 81 -16.57 3.50 -9.78
N ALA A 82 -15.51 4.27 -10.03
CA ALA A 82 -15.20 4.87 -11.34
C ALA A 82 -14.06 4.13 -12.10
N VAL A 83 -13.59 2.98 -11.61
CA VAL A 83 -12.38 2.32 -12.13
C VAL A 83 -12.75 1.18 -13.08
N SER A 84 -12.18 1.21 -14.28
CA SER A 84 -12.22 0.07 -15.19
C SER A 84 -11.34 -1.07 -14.66
N ALA A 85 -11.90 -2.27 -14.55
CA ALA A 85 -11.18 -3.47 -14.14
C ALA A 85 -10.23 -3.95 -15.25
N ASP A 86 -9.06 -3.33 -15.36
CA ASP A 86 -7.96 -3.85 -16.16
C ASP A 86 -7.19 -4.89 -15.33
N PRO A 87 -7.18 -6.18 -15.74
CA PRO A 87 -6.51 -7.24 -14.98
C PRO A 87 -4.99 -7.09 -14.94
N ASN A 88 -4.41 -6.21 -15.76
CA ASN A 88 -2.97 -5.94 -15.75
C ASN A 88 -2.56 -4.78 -14.82
N VAL A 89 -3.52 -4.18 -14.10
CA VAL A 89 -3.26 -3.09 -13.18
C VAL A 89 -3.34 -3.59 -11.74
N LEU A 90 -2.27 -3.41 -10.99
CA LEU A 90 -2.24 -3.64 -9.55
C LEU A 90 -3.06 -2.56 -8.85
N LEU A 91 -4.07 -2.97 -8.09
CA LEU A 91 -4.88 -2.07 -7.27
C LEU A 91 -4.55 -2.30 -5.80
N ALA A 92 -4.10 -1.26 -5.11
CA ALA A 92 -3.93 -1.24 -3.66
C ALA A 92 -5.04 -0.38 -3.05
N ILE A 93 -5.88 -0.98 -2.20
CA ILE A 93 -7.06 -0.35 -1.63
C ILE A 93 -6.90 -0.35 -0.12
N ASP A 94 -6.90 0.82 0.48
CA ASP A 94 -6.85 0.99 1.93
C ASP A 94 -8.26 1.11 2.52
N ASP A 95 -8.35 0.95 3.85
CA ASP A 95 -9.60 1.05 4.62
C ASP A 95 -10.76 0.22 4.02
N VAL A 96 -10.47 -0.99 3.54
CA VAL A 96 -11.48 -1.89 2.93
C VAL A 96 -12.63 -2.21 3.89
N GLU A 97 -12.40 -2.15 5.20
CA GLU A 97 -13.42 -2.32 6.23
C GLU A 97 -14.51 -1.24 6.21
N SER A 98 -14.25 -0.11 5.53
CA SER A 98 -15.20 0.99 5.38
C SER A 98 -16.14 0.84 4.19
N ALA A 99 -15.97 -0.20 3.38
CA ALA A 99 -16.85 -0.50 2.26
C ALA A 99 -18.27 -0.80 2.77
N ASP A 100 -19.26 -0.13 2.21
CA ASP A 100 -20.66 -0.41 2.50
C ASP A 100 -21.16 -1.65 1.73
N ALA A 101 -22.29 -2.21 2.15
CA ALA A 101 -22.88 -3.38 1.52
C ALA A 101 -23.45 -3.11 0.11
N VAL A 102 -23.46 -1.85 -0.35
CA VAL A 102 -23.95 -1.45 -1.69
C VAL A 102 -22.80 -1.47 -2.70
N ALA A 103 -21.55 -1.50 -2.24
CA ALA A 103 -20.33 -1.59 -3.05
C ALA A 103 -19.86 -3.03 -3.37
N GLN A 104 -20.68 -4.07 -3.09
CA GLN A 104 -20.40 -5.47 -3.45
C GLN A 104 -21.10 -5.91 -4.74
#